data_AF-A0AAE1B0H2-F1
#
_entry.id   AF-A0AAE1B0H2-F1
#
_cell.length_a   1.000
_cell.length_b   1.000
_cell.length_c   1.000
_cell.angle_alpha   90.00
_cell.angle_beta   90.00
_cell.angle_gamma   90.00
#
_symmetry.space_group_name_H-M   'P 1'
#
loop_
_entity.id
_entity.type
_entity.pdbx_description
1 polymer ?
#
loop_
_entity_poly.entity_id
_entity_poly.type
_entity_poly.pdbx_seq_one_letter_code
_entity_poly.pdbx_strand_id
1 'polypeptide(L)'
;MYLAFTDLNSQDSSGEVMYLAFTDLNSQDSLGEVVYLAYTDLNSQDSSGEVVYLAYTDLNSQDNLNSQDSSGEVMYLAFTDLNSQDSLGEVVYLAFADLNSQDR
;
A
#
# COMPACT_ATOMS: atom_id res chain seq x y z
N MET A 1 -9.72 0.65 -12.02
CA MET A 1 -10.47 0.80 -10.74
C MET A 1 -11.20 -0.50 -10.45
N TYR A 2 -10.95 -1.07 -9.27
CA TYR A 2 -11.63 -2.24 -8.74
C TYR A 2 -12.38 -1.88 -7.45
N LEU A 3 -13.59 -2.40 -7.30
CA LEU A 3 -14.46 -2.15 -6.15
C LEU A 3 -15.02 -3.47 -5.62
N ALA A 4 -14.86 -3.72 -4.32
CA ALA A 4 -15.49 -4.82 -3.62
C ALA A 4 -16.13 -4.34 -2.29
N PHE A 5 -17.30 -4.89 -1.97
CA PHE A 5 -17.94 -4.70 -0.65
C PHE A 5 -17.48 -5.72 0.40
N THR A 6 -16.72 -6.70 -0.06
CA THR A 6 -16.10 -7.77 0.72
C THR A 6 -14.63 -7.83 0.30
N ASP A 7 -14.02 -9.00 0.40
CA ASP A 7 -12.60 -9.18 0.11
C ASP A 7 -12.28 -8.94 -1.37
N LEU A 8 -11.17 -8.23 -1.60
CA LEU A 8 -10.58 -8.00 -2.91
C LEU A 8 -9.19 -8.61 -2.96
N ASN A 9 -8.97 -9.48 -3.94
CA ASN A 9 -7.65 -10.02 -4.25
C ASN A 9 -7.30 -9.63 -5.69
N SER A 10 -6.22 -8.87 -5.89
CA SER A 10 -5.77 -8.44 -7.21
C SER A 10 -4.27 -8.60 -7.40
N GLN A 11 -3.88 -8.69 -8.68
CA GLN A 11 -2.49 -8.64 -9.11
C GLN A 11 -2.44 -7.90 -10.44
N ASP A 12 -1.82 -6.72 -10.47
CA ASP A 12 -1.59 -5.97 -11.70
C ASP A 12 -0.08 -5.78 -11.96
N SER A 13 0.32 -6.01 -13.22
CA SER A 13 1.75 -5.99 -13.59
C SER A 13 2.27 -4.61 -13.96
N SER A 14 1.38 -3.69 -14.35
CA SER A 14 1.77 -2.33 -14.73
C SER A 14 0.56 -1.41 -14.90
N GLY A 15 0.63 -0.17 -14.42
CA GLY A 15 -0.30 0.90 -14.81
C GLY A 15 -0.78 1.74 -13.65
N GLU A 16 -1.73 2.63 -13.94
CA GLU A 16 -2.44 3.42 -12.92
C GLU A 16 -3.65 2.63 -12.42
N VAL A 17 -3.63 2.23 -11.14
CA VAL A 17 -4.68 1.38 -10.56
C VAL A 17 -5.21 1.96 -9.25
N MET A 18 -6.51 1.78 -9.05
CA MET A 18 -7.19 2.14 -7.81
C MET A 18 -8.01 0.94 -7.33
N TYR A 19 -7.80 0.57 -6.08
CA TYR A 19 -8.50 -0.52 -5.40
C TYR A 19 -9.28 0.03 -4.21
N LEU A 20 -10.55 -0.35 -4.12
CA LEU A 20 -11.42 0.01 -2.99
C LEU A 20 -12.12 -1.25 -2.45
N ALA A 21 -11.87 -1.55 -1.18
CA ALA A 21 -12.51 -2.64 -0.44
C ALA A 21 -13.12 -2.14 0.88
N PHE A 22 -14.30 -2.66 1.24
CA PHE A 22 -14.92 -2.37 2.55
C PHE A 22 -14.52 -3.36 3.65
N THR A 23 -13.96 -4.51 3.29
CA THR A 23 -13.32 -5.41 4.25
C THR A 23 -11.84 -5.49 3.91
N ASP A 24 -11.40 -6.65 3.44
CA ASP A 24 -10.01 -6.99 3.29
C ASP A 24 -9.55 -6.72 1.86
N LEU A 25 -8.40 -6.08 1.72
CA LEU A 25 -7.74 -5.86 0.44
C LEU A 25 -6.40 -6.56 0.46
N ASN A 26 -6.20 -7.53 -0.43
CA ASN A 26 -4.89 -8.11 -0.69
C ASN A 26 -4.48 -7.79 -2.13
N SER A 27 -3.35 -7.13 -2.33
CA SER A 27 -2.85 -6.82 -3.67
C SER A 27 -1.37 -7.04 -3.81
N GLN A 28 -0.95 -7.36 -5.03
CA GLN A 28 0.45 -7.40 -5.43
C GLN A 28 0.62 -6.69 -6.76
N ASP A 29 1.29 -5.54 -6.74
CA ASP A 29 1.53 -4.75 -7.94
C ASP A 29 3.02 -4.59 -8.20
N SER A 30 3.37 -4.49 -9.48
CA SER A 30 4.78 -4.52 -9.88
C SER A 30 5.34 -3.14 -10.26
N LEU A 31 4.58 -2.34 -11.01
CA LEU A 31 5.03 -1.07 -11.58
C LEU A 31 3.84 -0.11 -11.75
N GLY A 32 3.92 1.12 -11.22
CA GLY A 32 3.00 2.19 -11.62
C GLY A 32 2.52 3.09 -10.48
N GLU A 33 1.44 3.83 -10.73
CA GLU A 33 0.80 4.65 -9.70
C GLU A 33 -0.37 3.88 -9.13
N VAL A 34 -0.34 3.58 -7.83
CA VAL A 34 -1.36 2.73 -7.22
C VAL A 34 -1.96 3.38 -5.98
N VAL A 35 -3.29 3.36 -5.90
CA VAL A 35 -4.03 3.81 -4.72
C VAL A 35 -4.86 2.67 -4.15
N TYR A 36 -4.58 2.35 -2.89
CA TYR A 36 -5.29 1.33 -2.12
C TYR A 36 -6.14 1.97 -1.02
N LEU A 37 -7.42 1.63 -0.98
CA LEU A 37 -8.35 2.05 0.06
C LEU A 37 -9.05 0.83 0.65
N ALA A 38 -8.84 0.59 1.95
CA ALA A 38 -9.51 -0.45 2.72
C ALA A 38 -10.17 0.13 3.98
N TYR A 39 -11.31 -0.42 4.39
CA TYR A 39 -11.96 0.00 5.64
C TYR A 39 -11.54 -0.87 6.84
N THR A 40 -11.30 -2.17 6.68
CA THR A 40 -10.70 -2.99 7.74
C THR A 40 -9.22 -3.17 7.47
N ASP A 41 -8.88 -4.16 6.66
CA ASP A 41 -7.52 -4.68 6.58
C ASP A 41 -6.97 -4.48 5.17
N LEU A 42 -5.74 -3.96 5.10
CA LEU A 42 -5.00 -3.80 3.86
C LEU A 42 -3.70 -4.59 3.96
N ASN A 43 -3.52 -5.57 3.08
CA ASN A 43 -2.23 -6.21 2.83
C ASN A 43 -1.77 -5.97 1.40
N SER A 44 -0.56 -5.46 1.24
CA SER A 44 -0.03 -5.13 -0.08
C SER A 44 1.45 -5.44 -0.21
N GLN A 45 1.85 -5.73 -1.44
CA GLN A 45 3.25 -5.78 -1.83
C GLN A 45 3.43 -5.03 -3.15
N ASP A 46 4.20 -3.94 -3.14
CA ASP A 46 4.61 -3.23 -4.35
C ASP A 46 6.11 -3.40 -4.61
N SER A 47 6.53 -3.27 -5.87
CA SER A 47 7.94 -3.31 -6.27
C SER A 47 8.45 -2.05 -6.97
N SER A 48 7.60 -1.11 -7.38
CA SER A 48 8.01 0.21 -7.86
C SER A 48 6.85 1.17 -8.16
N GLY A 49 7.06 2.45 -7.86
CA GLY A 49 6.23 3.54 -8.36
C GLY A 49 5.78 4.51 -7.26
N GLU A 50 4.69 5.23 -7.52
CA GLU A 50 4.05 6.09 -6.53
C GLU A 50 2.87 5.34 -5.93
N VAL A 51 2.89 5.13 -4.62
CA VAL A 51 1.90 4.28 -3.96
C VAL A 51 1.26 5.00 -2.78
N VAL A 52 -0.06 4.93 -2.69
CA VAL A 52 -0.84 5.52 -1.62
C VAL A 52 -1.73 4.47 -0.98
N TYR A 53 -1.52 4.24 0.31
CA TYR A 53 -2.26 3.28 1.11
C TYR A 53 -3.12 3.98 2.16
N LEU A 54 -4.42 3.73 2.15
CA LEU A 54 -5.36 4.22 3.16
C LEU A 54 -6.10 3.04 3.79
N ALA A 55 -5.94 2.85 5.10
CA ALA A 55 -6.69 1.89 5.89
C ALA A 55 -7.38 2.57 7.09
N TYR A 56 -8.62 2.18 7.39
CA TYR A 56 -9.30 2.67 8.60
C TYR A 56 -9.01 1.82 9.84
N THR A 57 -8.57 0.57 9.67
CA THR A 57 -8.15 -0.26 10.79
C THR A 57 -6.69 -0.64 10.59
N ASP A 58 -6.42 -1.81 10.02
CA ASP A 58 -5.07 -2.36 10.00
C ASP A 58 -4.45 -2.25 8.60
N LEU A 59 -3.20 -1.78 8.57
CA LEU A 59 -2.39 -1.68 7.36
C LEU A 59 -1.12 -2.49 7.55
N ASN A 60 -0.89 -3.43 6.63
CA ASN A 60 0.34 -4.20 6.56
C ASN A 60 0.88 -4.17 5.13
N SER A 61 2.00 -3.50 4.92
CA SER A 61 2.60 -3.36 3.59
C SER A 61 4.06 -3.77 3.57
N GLN A 62 4.50 -4.28 2.42
CA GLN A 62 5.90 -4.53 2.14
C GLN A 62 6.25 -4.02 0.75
N ASP A 63 6.89 -2.85 0.66
CA ASP A 63 7.32 -2.33 -0.63
C ASP A 63 8.81 -2.56 -0.85
N ASN A 64 9.11 -3.36 -1.88
CA ASN A 64 10.46 -3.60 -2.34
C ASN A 64 10.74 -2.74 -3.56
N LEU A 65 10.80 -1.42 -3.36
CA LEU A 65 11.13 -0.45 -4.40
C LEU A 65 12.55 -0.74 -4.91
N ASN A 66 12.64 -1.48 -6.01
CA ASN A 66 13.90 -1.99 -6.54
C ASN A 66 14.16 -1.35 -7.90
N SER A 67 14.38 -0.04 -7.91
CA SER A 67 14.74 0.66 -9.13
C SER A 67 16.02 1.45 -8.93
N GLN A 68 16.97 1.26 -9.83
CA GLN A 68 18.18 2.08 -9.88
C GLN A 68 17.91 3.50 -10.46
N ASP A 69 16.65 3.86 -10.72
CA ASP A 69 16.30 5.09 -11.48
C ASP A 69 14.97 5.78 -11.08
N SER A 70 14.21 5.28 -10.10
CA SER A 70 12.89 5.84 -9.77
C SER A 70 12.83 6.35 -8.34
N SER A 71 12.55 7.64 -8.20
CA SER A 71 12.06 8.31 -7.00
C SER A 71 10.66 7.80 -6.64
N GLY A 72 10.57 6.56 -6.14
CA GLY A 72 9.31 6.04 -5.62
C GLY A 72 8.88 6.83 -4.39
N GLU A 73 7.65 7.33 -4.40
CA GLU A 73 7.02 8.01 -3.26
C GLU A 73 5.94 7.08 -2.69
N VAL A 74 6.02 6.76 -1.41
CA VAL A 74 5.02 5.93 -0.74
C VAL A 74 4.40 6.70 0.40
N MET A 75 3.07 6.75 0.42
CA MET A 75 2.31 7.33 1.52
C MET A 75 1.43 6.27 2.17
N TYR A 76 1.59 6.13 3.48
CA TYR A 76 0.74 5.29 4.30
C TYR A 76 -0.10 6.12 5.26
N LEU A 77 -1.40 5.85 5.28
CA LEU A 77 -2.35 6.42 6.22
C LEU A 77 -3.17 5.32 6.89
N ALA A 78 -3.00 5.14 8.20
CA ALA A 78 -3.76 4.17 9.00
C ALA A 78 -4.37 4.85 10.23
N PHE A 79 -5.63 4.52 10.55
CA PHE A 79 -6.30 5.04 11.75
C PHE A 79 -6.03 4.22 13.02
N THR A 80 -5.69 2.93 12.91
CA THR A 80 -5.23 2.12 14.05
C THR A 80 -3.79 1.68 13.85
N ASP A 81 -3.57 0.52 13.25
CA ASP A 81 -2.27 -0.16 13.27
C ASP A 81 -1.61 -0.08 11.89
N LEU A 82 -0.37 0.40 11.85
CA LEU A 82 0.44 0.47 10.63
C LEU A 82 1.71 -0.36 10.83
N ASN A 83 1.86 -1.41 10.02
CA ASN A 83 3.08 -2.18 9.88
C ASN A 83 3.60 -2.05 8.45
N SER A 84 4.82 -1.58 8.27
CA SER A 84 5.43 -1.42 6.95
C SER A 84 6.88 -1.87 6.90
N GLN A 85 7.32 -2.32 5.73
CA GLN A 85 8.71 -2.62 5.44
C GLN A 85 9.07 -2.14 4.05
N ASP A 86 9.90 -1.10 3.97
CA ASP A 86 10.24 -0.47 2.70
C ASP A 86 11.76 -0.49 2.45
N SER A 87 12.15 -0.67 1.18
CA SER A 87 13.56 -0.87 0.84
C SER A 87 14.28 0.31 0.22
N LEU A 88 13.61 1.29 -0.39
CA LEU A 88 14.16 2.51 -1.03
C LEU A 88 13.01 3.50 -1.32
N GLY A 89 13.26 4.82 -1.38
CA GLY A 89 12.23 5.81 -1.78
C GLY A 89 11.96 6.90 -0.73
N GLU A 90 11.11 7.86 -1.05
CA GLU A 90 10.56 8.81 -0.06
C GLU A 90 9.28 8.20 0.53
N VAL A 91 9.28 7.97 1.84
CA VAL A 91 8.14 7.35 2.54
C VAL A 91 7.57 8.29 3.58
N VAL A 92 6.25 8.43 3.57
CA VAL A 92 5.49 9.19 4.57
C VAL A 92 4.55 8.25 5.30
N TYR A 93 4.70 8.19 6.62
CA TYR A 93 3.83 7.43 7.50
C TYR A 93 2.93 8.36 8.32
N LEU A 94 1.62 8.08 8.31
CA LEU A 94 0.63 8.72 9.16
C LEU A 94 -0.21 7.63 9.85
N ALA A 95 0.09 7.36 11.12
CA ALA A 95 -0.69 6.46 11.97
C ALA A 95 -1.31 7.24 13.13
N PHE A 96 -2.56 6.94 13.48
CA PHE A 96 -3.24 7.59 14.61
C PHE A 96 -3.13 6.80 15.93
N ALA A 97 -2.85 5.50 15.89
CA ALA A 97 -2.59 4.70 17.09
C ALA A 97 -1.16 4.14 17.11
N ASP A 98 -0.90 3.05 16.38
CA ASP A 98 0.37 2.31 16.44
C ASP A 98 1.08 2.33 15.07
N LEU A 99 2.40 2.61 15.10
CA LEU A 99 3.28 2.63 13.92
C LEU A 99 4.51 1.75 14.16
N ASN A 100 4.71 0.78 13.27
CA ASN A 100 5.87 -0.10 13.21
C ASN A 100 6.41 -0.16 11.78
N SER A 101 7.34 0.73 11.45
CA SER A 101 7.99 0.79 10.13
C SER A 101 9.44 0.31 10.18
N GLN A 102 9.89 -0.30 9.08
CA GLN A 102 11.29 -0.63 8.85
C GLN A 102 11.73 -0.21 7.45
N ASP A 103 12.45 0.90 7.37
CA ASP A 103 13.04 1.39 6.13
C ASP A 103 14.52 0.95 6.07
N ARG A 104 14.99 0.40 4.95
CA ARG A 104 16.37 -0.12 4.79
C ARG A 104 17.21 0.60 3.75
#